data_AF-A0A8H6IRN1-F1
#
_entry.id   AF-A0A8H6IRN1-F1
#
_cell.length_a   1.000
_cell.length_b   1.000
_cell.length_c   1.000
_cell.angle_alpha   90.00
_cell.angle_beta   90.00
_cell.angle_gamma   90.00
#
_symmetry.space_group_name_H-M   'P 1'
#
loop_
_entity.id
_entity.type
_entity.pdbx_description
1 polymer ?
#
loop_
_entity_poly.entity_id
_entity_poly.type
_entity_poly.pdbx_seq_one_letter_code
_entity_poly.pdbx_strand_id
1 'polypeptide(L)'
;LAEQTFVCPSYWLADAFSAKSAWHYQYSVPFAWHTADVQAYFGPATPGQGPDLVRAFRRIWGNFVTADDPSIDTGAWPRWDRAAPQQLNLNQTGGEPIATPMQWGVVVAEFVGEGRVNDFSVVPADSWEGGRGARCGFWQGLAPSIPA
;
A
#
# COMPACT_ATOMS: atom_id res chain seq x y z
N LEU A 1 -2.94 -4.34 15.72
CA LEU A 1 -1.65 -3.60 15.63
C LEU A 1 -1.59 -2.75 14.36
N ALA A 2 -1.62 -3.33 13.15
CA ALA A 2 -1.46 -2.59 11.90
C ALA A 2 -2.40 -1.37 11.76
N GLU A 3 -3.68 -1.53 12.07
CA GLU A 3 -4.67 -0.46 11.93
C GLU A 3 -4.43 0.72 12.86
N GLN A 4 -4.22 0.43 14.14
CA GLN A 4 -3.98 1.44 15.17
C GLN A 4 -2.66 2.19 14.95
N THR A 5 -1.62 1.49 14.48
CA THR A 5 -0.26 2.05 14.42
C THR A 5 0.08 2.69 13.08
N PHE A 6 -0.42 2.14 11.96
CA PHE A 6 -0.01 2.57 10.62
C PHE A 6 -1.19 2.95 9.73
N VAL A 7 -2.14 2.03 9.52
CA VAL A 7 -3.15 2.19 8.47
C VAL A 7 -4.09 3.36 8.78
N CYS A 8 -4.72 3.40 9.95
CA CYS A 8 -5.66 4.47 10.27
C CYS A 8 -4.98 5.83 10.45
N PRO A 9 -3.82 5.94 11.15
CA PRO A 9 -3.06 7.18 11.16
C PRO A 9 -2.68 7.68 9.76
N SER A 10 -2.39 6.79 8.80
CA SER A 10 -2.09 7.21 7.42
C SER A 10 -3.30 7.84 6.71
N TYR A 11 -4.53 7.42 7.01
CA TYR A 11 -5.75 8.04 6.48
C TYR A 11 -5.95 9.43 7.07
N TRP A 12 -5.74 9.57 8.39
CA TRP A 12 -5.84 10.88 9.04
C TRP A 12 -4.77 11.86 8.55
N LEU A 13 -3.58 11.35 8.23
CA LEU A 13 -2.53 12.15 7.59
C LEU A 13 -2.96 12.60 6.19
N ALA A 14 -3.48 11.68 5.37
CA ALA A 14 -3.99 12.02 4.04
C ALA A 14 -5.12 13.06 4.11
N ASP A 15 -6.05 12.90 5.06
CA ASP A 15 -7.11 13.89 5.33
C ASP A 15 -6.52 15.26 5.66
N ALA A 16 -5.52 15.34 6.54
CA ALA A 16 -4.93 16.59 7.00
C ALA A 16 -4.22 17.37 5.88
N PHE A 17 -3.67 16.67 4.89
CA PHE A 17 -2.91 17.29 3.78
C PHE A 17 -3.70 17.39 2.47
N SER A 18 -4.91 16.83 2.40
CA SER A 18 -5.75 16.80 1.19
C SER A 18 -6.12 18.19 0.64
N ALA A 19 -6.08 19.25 1.46
CA ALA A 19 -6.35 20.62 1.01
C ALA A 19 -5.36 21.15 -0.05
N LYS A 20 -4.14 20.58 -0.14
CA LYS A 20 -3.21 20.84 -1.24
C LYS A 20 -3.32 19.73 -2.27
N SER A 21 -2.79 18.57 -1.90
CA SER A 21 -2.79 17.35 -2.67
C SER A 21 -2.30 16.24 -1.76
N ALA A 22 -2.96 15.08 -1.83
CA ALA A 22 -2.54 13.87 -1.15
C ALA A 22 -2.90 12.69 -2.04
N TRP A 23 -2.10 11.63 -1.97
CA TRP A 23 -2.36 10.36 -2.62
C TRP A 23 -2.06 9.26 -1.62
N HIS A 24 -2.81 8.16 -1.70
CA HIS A 24 -2.66 7.05 -0.78
C HIS A 24 -2.49 5.74 -1.55
N TYR A 25 -1.60 4.86 -1.07
CA TYR A 25 -1.49 3.50 -1.57
C TYR A 25 -1.53 2.47 -0.45
N GLN A 26 -1.98 1.28 -0.81
CA GLN A 26 -1.82 0.05 -0.05
C GLN A 26 -0.82 -0.84 -0.79
N TYR A 27 0.22 -1.31 -0.11
CA TYR A 27 1.10 -2.35 -0.64
C TYR A 27 0.55 -3.73 -0.27
N SER A 28 0.35 -4.61 -1.26
CA SER A 28 -0.33 -5.90 -1.06
C SER A 28 0.41 -7.10 -1.62
N VAL A 29 1.62 -6.92 -2.14
CA VAL A 29 2.42 -8.04 -2.65
C VAL A 29 2.78 -8.98 -1.49
N PRO A 30 2.36 -10.26 -1.50
CA PRO A 30 2.57 -11.16 -0.38
C PRO A 30 4.05 -11.35 -0.03
N PHE A 31 4.43 -11.38 1.25
CA PHE A 31 3.58 -11.29 2.47
C PHE A 31 3.28 -9.86 2.98
N ALA A 32 3.66 -8.80 2.25
CA ALA A 32 3.34 -7.40 2.58
C ALA A 32 3.61 -7.00 4.06
N TRP A 33 4.69 -7.50 4.65
CA TRP A 33 5.10 -7.12 6.00
C TRP A 33 5.58 -5.67 6.05
N HIS A 34 5.68 -5.11 7.27
CA HIS A 34 6.16 -3.74 7.48
C HIS A 34 7.52 -3.53 6.83
N THR A 35 7.69 -2.52 5.98
CA THR A 35 8.88 -2.20 5.17
C THR A 35 9.10 -3.04 3.90
N ALA A 36 8.24 -4.00 3.59
CA ALA A 36 8.40 -4.83 2.39
C ALA A 36 8.43 -4.02 1.09
N ASP A 37 7.71 -2.90 1.05
CA ASP A 37 7.65 -1.95 -0.06
C ASP A 37 8.98 -1.23 -0.33
N VAL A 38 9.80 -0.98 0.71
CA VAL A 38 11.05 -0.20 0.63
C VAL A 38 12.01 -0.73 -0.43
N GLN A 39 12.16 -2.05 -0.47
CA GLN A 39 13.03 -2.72 -1.44
C GLN A 39 12.53 -2.59 -2.88
N ALA A 40 11.22 -2.36 -3.10
CA ALA A 40 10.68 -2.18 -4.43
C ALA A 40 11.12 -0.85 -5.06
N TYR A 41 11.26 0.22 -4.28
CA TYR A 41 11.68 1.53 -4.81
C TYR A 41 13.15 1.87 -4.57
N PHE A 42 13.76 1.52 -3.42
CA PHE A 42 15.20 1.76 -3.18
C PHE A 42 16.11 0.61 -3.64
N GLY A 43 15.62 -0.62 -3.64
CA GLY A 43 16.39 -1.80 -4.01
C GLY A 43 17.38 -2.30 -2.93
N PRO A 44 17.96 -3.50 -3.16
CA PRO A 44 17.63 -4.44 -4.24
C PRO A 44 16.22 -5.05 -4.07
N ALA A 45 15.54 -5.37 -5.17
CA ALA A 45 14.21 -5.96 -5.09
C ALA A 45 14.25 -7.34 -4.41
N THR A 46 13.23 -7.66 -3.61
CA THR A 46 13.11 -8.99 -3.00
C THR A 46 12.71 -10.04 -4.04
N PRO A 47 12.95 -11.34 -3.79
CA PRO A 47 12.56 -12.39 -4.72
C PRO A 47 11.07 -12.37 -5.10
N GLY A 48 10.17 -11.92 -4.20
CA GLY A 48 8.73 -11.80 -4.45
C GLY A 48 8.31 -10.59 -5.30
N GLN A 49 9.20 -9.62 -5.51
CA GLN A 49 8.93 -8.41 -6.28
C GLN A 49 9.33 -8.60 -7.74
N GLY A 50 8.35 -8.66 -8.63
CA GLY A 50 8.59 -8.76 -10.07
C GLY A 50 9.20 -7.48 -10.65
N PRO A 51 9.91 -7.58 -11.79
CA PRO A 51 10.59 -6.45 -12.41
C PRO A 51 9.63 -5.34 -12.84
N ASP A 52 8.42 -5.68 -13.25
CA ASP A 52 7.41 -4.69 -13.69
C ASP A 52 6.78 -3.95 -12.51
N LEU A 53 6.61 -4.61 -11.36
CA LEU A 53 6.20 -3.97 -10.11
C LEU A 53 7.27 -2.95 -9.68
N VAL A 54 8.53 -3.38 -9.63
CA VAL A 54 9.68 -2.54 -9.24
C VAL A 54 9.79 -1.33 -10.17
N ARG A 55 9.66 -1.55 -11.48
CA ARG A 55 9.67 -0.47 -12.48
C ARG A 55 8.53 0.52 -12.22
N ALA A 56 7.31 0.03 -12.00
CA ALA A 56 6.16 0.88 -11.78
C ALA A 56 6.27 1.68 -10.48
N PHE A 57 6.68 1.04 -9.38
CA PHE A 57 6.83 1.71 -8.07
C PHE A 57 7.90 2.81 -8.11
N ARG A 58 9.02 2.58 -8.80
CA ARG A 58 10.04 3.62 -8.99
C ARG A 58 9.55 4.78 -9.84
N ARG A 59 8.75 4.51 -10.88
CA ARG A 59 8.11 5.57 -11.69
C ARG A 59 7.13 6.40 -10.89
N ILE A 60 6.29 5.75 -10.07
CA ILE A 60 5.36 6.41 -9.14
C ILE A 60 6.09 7.46 -8.29
N TRP A 61 7.16 7.06 -7.60
CA TRP A 61 7.92 7.97 -6.75
C TRP A 61 8.62 9.06 -7.56
N GLY A 62 9.19 8.71 -8.72
CA GLY A 62 9.81 9.68 -9.62
C GLY A 62 8.84 10.76 -10.10
N ASN A 63 7.65 10.36 -10.55
CA ASN A 63 6.61 11.27 -11.01
C ASN A 63 6.11 12.17 -9.87
N PHE A 64 5.86 11.61 -8.69
CA PHE A 64 5.48 12.41 -7.52
C PHE A 64 6.53 13.48 -7.17
N VAL A 65 7.80 13.08 -7.08
CA VAL A 65 8.89 13.99 -6.69
C VAL A 65 9.12 15.10 -7.73
N THR A 66 8.95 14.79 -9.02
CA THR A 66 9.30 15.72 -10.10
C THR A 66 8.11 16.53 -10.62
N ALA A 67 6.88 16.05 -10.44
CA ALA A 67 5.69 16.62 -11.06
C ALA A 67 4.49 16.79 -10.11
N ASP A 68 4.59 16.41 -8.83
CA ASP A 68 3.46 16.40 -7.88
C ASP A 68 2.26 15.59 -8.41
N ASP A 69 2.54 14.48 -9.09
CA ASP A 69 1.54 13.52 -9.56
C ASP A 69 2.15 12.13 -9.62
N PRO A 70 1.75 11.16 -8.78
CA PRO A 70 2.31 9.81 -8.78
C PRO A 70 1.76 8.91 -9.90
N SER A 71 0.84 9.40 -10.73
CA SER A 71 0.16 8.60 -11.75
C SER A 71 1.15 7.99 -12.75
N ILE A 72 0.84 6.77 -13.18
CA ILE A 72 1.55 6.04 -14.26
C ILE A 72 0.53 5.60 -15.32
N ASP A 73 1.01 5.22 -16.51
CA ASP A 73 0.18 4.95 -17.70
C ASP A 73 -0.99 3.97 -17.48
N THR A 74 -0.94 3.16 -16.42
CA THR A 74 -1.92 2.11 -16.11
C THR A 74 -3.17 2.58 -15.36
N GLY A 75 -3.32 3.87 -15.06
CA GLY A 75 -4.55 4.39 -14.45
C GLY A 75 -4.36 5.71 -13.73
N ALA A 76 -5.40 6.55 -13.73
CA ALA A 76 -5.41 7.76 -12.92
C ALA A 76 -5.32 7.36 -11.44
N TRP A 77 -4.24 7.75 -10.75
CA TRP A 77 -4.15 7.61 -9.30
C TRP A 77 -4.92 8.78 -8.70
N PRO A 78 -6.13 8.54 -8.15
CA PRO A 78 -6.95 9.63 -7.67
C PRO A 78 -6.26 10.36 -6.52
N ARG A 79 -6.40 11.69 -6.52
CA ARG A 79 -6.10 12.47 -5.32
C ARG A 79 -7.04 12.01 -4.21
N TRP A 80 -6.51 11.97 -2.99
CA TRP A 80 -7.27 11.67 -1.79
C TRP A 80 -8.37 12.72 -1.58
N ASP A 81 -9.60 12.24 -1.50
CA ASP A 81 -10.77 13.02 -1.13
C ASP A 81 -11.34 12.47 0.17
N ARG A 82 -11.43 13.30 1.20
CA ARG A 82 -11.99 12.91 2.50
C ARG A 82 -13.44 12.45 2.40
N ALA A 83 -14.22 12.98 1.45
CA ALA A 83 -15.62 12.62 1.27
C ALA A 83 -15.80 11.27 0.57
N ALA A 84 -14.83 10.87 -0.25
CA ALA A 84 -14.83 9.62 -1.01
C ALA A 84 -13.40 9.09 -1.15
N PRO A 85 -12.80 8.58 -0.05
CA PRO A 85 -11.38 8.28 -0.03
C PRO A 85 -11.07 7.08 -0.91
N GLN A 86 -10.10 7.24 -1.81
CA GLN A 86 -9.61 6.21 -2.70
C GLN A 86 -8.12 6.00 -2.49
N GLN A 87 -7.66 4.77 -2.68
CA GLN A 87 -6.24 4.41 -2.62
C GLN A 87 -5.87 3.51 -3.79
N LEU A 88 -4.59 3.56 -4.20
CA LEU A 88 -4.03 2.61 -5.15
C LEU A 88 -3.60 1.33 -4.41
N ASN A 89 -4.16 0.19 -4.75
CA ASN A 89 -3.68 -1.11 -4.31
C ASN A 89 -2.53 -1.56 -5.23
N LEU A 90 -1.30 -1.52 -4.71
CA LEU A 90 -0.10 -2.01 -5.38
C LEU A 90 0.08 -3.51 -5.08
N ASN A 91 -0.38 -4.33 -6.01
CA ASN A 91 -0.33 -5.78 -5.93
C ASN A 91 0.28 -6.42 -7.20
N GLN A 92 0.52 -7.72 -7.13
CA GLN A 92 1.02 -8.54 -8.22
C GLN A 92 0.40 -9.94 -8.12
N THR A 93 0.16 -10.58 -9.27
CA THR A 93 -0.30 -11.97 -9.39
C THR A 93 0.68 -12.79 -10.25
N GLY A 94 0.43 -14.10 -10.37
CA GLY A 94 1.29 -15.03 -11.11
C GLY A 94 2.56 -15.42 -10.36
N GLY A 95 3.47 -16.10 -11.06
CA GLY A 95 4.67 -16.69 -10.47
C GLY A 95 4.41 -18.02 -9.76
N GLU A 96 5.49 -18.60 -9.26
CA GLU A 96 5.49 -19.89 -8.57
C GLU A 96 5.47 -19.67 -7.05
N PRO A 97 4.56 -20.35 -6.31
CA PRO A 97 4.51 -20.23 -4.86
C PRO A 97 5.72 -20.92 -4.22
N ILE A 98 6.36 -20.23 -3.28
CA ILE A 98 7.40 -20.78 -2.41
C ILE A 98 7.02 -20.60 -0.94
N ALA A 99 7.49 -21.53 -0.11
CA ALA A 99 7.38 -21.44 1.34
C ALA A 99 8.55 -20.63 1.90
N THR A 100 8.27 -19.43 2.40
CA THR A 100 9.28 -18.54 2.98
C THR A 100 9.17 -18.55 4.50
N PRO A 101 10.19 -19.03 5.24
CA PRO A 101 10.20 -18.96 6.70
C PRO A 101 10.48 -17.54 7.18
N MET A 102 9.58 -17.00 7.98
CA MET A 102 9.76 -15.72 8.66
C MET A 102 10.72 -15.86 9.85
N GLN A 103 11.34 -14.74 10.26
CA GLN A 103 12.25 -14.69 11.41
C GLN A 103 11.63 -15.23 12.72
N TRP A 104 10.31 -15.10 12.89
CA TRP A 104 9.55 -15.58 14.04
C TRP A 104 8.92 -16.99 13.85
N GLY A 105 9.39 -17.75 12.87
CA GLY A 105 9.04 -19.17 12.69
C GLY A 105 7.72 -19.45 11.96
N VAL A 106 7.01 -18.41 11.51
CA VAL A 106 5.81 -18.56 10.67
C VAL A 106 6.24 -18.76 9.21
N VAL A 107 5.72 -19.79 8.55
CA VAL A 107 5.96 -20.01 7.11
C VAL A 107 4.84 -19.34 6.32
N VAL A 108 5.21 -18.51 5.35
CA VAL A 108 4.27 -17.80 4.49
C VAL A 108 4.48 -18.20 3.03
N ALA A 109 3.45 -18.02 2.21
CA ALA A 109 3.57 -18.18 0.77
C ALA A 109 4.03 -16.86 0.13
N GLU A 110 5.11 -16.91 -0.65
CA GLU A 110 5.54 -15.84 -1.55
C GLU A 110 5.53 -16.34 -2.99
N PHE A 111 5.43 -15.44 -3.97
CA PHE A 111 5.37 -15.80 -5.38
C PHE A 111 6.59 -15.28 -6.13
N VAL A 112 7.39 -16.22 -6.66
CA VAL A 112 8.68 -15.95 -7.31
C VAL A 112 8.71 -16.40 -8.76
N GLY A 113 9.81 -16.13 -9.48
CA GLY A 113 10.02 -16.64 -10.85
C GLY A 113 9.38 -15.81 -11.96
N GLU A 114 9.15 -16.42 -13.11
CA GLU A 114 8.59 -15.72 -14.28
C GLU A 114 7.06 -15.68 -14.24
N GLY A 115 6.44 -14.95 -15.18
CA GLY A 115 4.98 -14.92 -15.32
C GLY A 115 4.24 -14.07 -14.28
N ARG A 116 4.95 -13.28 -13.48
CA ARG A 116 4.36 -12.32 -12.54
C ARG A 116 3.90 -11.06 -13.25
N VAL A 117 2.71 -10.59 -12.91
CA VAL A 117 2.06 -9.45 -13.56
C VAL A 117 1.49 -8.51 -12.50
N ASN A 118 1.66 -7.20 -12.70
CA ASN A 118 1.06 -6.19 -11.83
C ASN A 118 -0.47 -6.33 -11.82
N ASP A 119 -1.06 -6.27 -10.63
CA ASP A 119 -2.50 -6.32 -10.41
C ASP A 119 -2.93 -5.07 -9.65
N PHE A 120 -2.72 -3.92 -10.29
CA PHE A 120 -3.00 -2.63 -9.67
C PHE A 120 -4.46 -2.27 -9.82
N SER A 121 -5.05 -1.78 -8.73
CA SER A 121 -6.45 -1.36 -8.72
C SER A 121 -6.64 -0.14 -7.84
N VAL A 122 -7.46 0.80 -8.29
CA VAL A 122 -7.96 1.88 -7.43
C VAL A 122 -9.15 1.33 -6.65
N VAL A 123 -9.08 1.44 -5.34
CA VAL A 123 -10.07 0.83 -4.44
C VAL A 123 -10.60 1.87 -3.45
N PRO A 124 -11.88 1.78 -3.03
CA PRO A 124 -12.40 2.68 -1.99
C PRO A 124 -11.75 2.34 -0.66
N ALA A 125 -11.03 3.30 -0.07
CA ALA A 125 -10.25 3.09 1.14
C ALA A 125 -11.12 2.82 2.38
N ASP A 126 -12.37 3.31 2.36
CA ASP A 126 -13.36 3.16 3.42
C ASP A 126 -13.90 1.72 3.54
N SER A 127 -14.20 1.08 2.42
CA SER A 127 -14.78 -0.26 2.34
C SER A 127 -13.73 -1.35 2.12
N TRP A 128 -12.50 -0.97 1.75
CA TRP A 128 -11.37 -1.88 1.60
C TRP A 128 -11.19 -2.80 2.81
N GLU A 129 -10.80 -4.06 2.56
CA GLU A 129 -10.59 -5.08 3.60
C GLU A 129 -11.73 -5.16 4.62
N GLY A 130 -12.97 -5.23 4.11
CA GLY A 130 -14.16 -5.46 4.92
C GLY A 130 -14.54 -4.27 5.80
N GLY A 131 -14.51 -3.05 5.26
CA GLY A 131 -14.95 -1.85 5.99
C GLY A 131 -13.89 -1.24 6.89
N ARG A 132 -12.63 -1.18 6.42
CA ARG A 132 -11.50 -0.57 7.15
C ARG A 132 -11.79 0.84 7.67
N GLY A 133 -12.54 1.65 6.93
CA GLY A 133 -12.94 3.00 7.35
C GLY A 133 -13.72 3.00 8.67
N ALA A 134 -14.65 2.06 8.87
CA ALA A 134 -15.39 1.95 10.13
C ALA A 134 -14.48 1.60 11.31
N ARG A 135 -13.48 0.74 11.09
CA ARG A 135 -12.48 0.40 12.10
C ARG A 135 -11.55 1.57 12.41
N CYS A 136 -11.19 2.37 11.39
CA CYS A 136 -10.47 3.61 11.62
C CYS A 136 -11.29 4.66 12.38
N GLY A 137 -12.60 4.76 12.12
CA GLY A 137 -13.51 5.59 12.92
C GLY A 137 -13.57 5.16 14.38
N PHE A 138 -13.60 3.85 14.65
CA PHE A 138 -13.51 3.30 16.01
C PHE A 138 -12.20 3.72 16.71
N TRP A 139 -11.04 3.55 16.04
CA TRP A 139 -9.75 3.95 16.61
C TRP A 139 -9.67 5.45 16.88
N GLN A 140 -10.20 6.27 15.96
CA GLN A 140 -10.24 7.73 16.12
C GLN A 140 -11.12 8.14 17.30
N GLY A 141 -12.29 7.49 17.47
CA GLY A 141 -13.19 7.75 18.60
C GLY A 141 -12.62 7.32 19.95
N LEU A 142 -11.78 6.28 19.98
CA LEU A 142 -11.08 5.86 21.20
C LEU A 142 -9.89 6.74 21.57
N ALA A 143 -9.30 7.46 20.62
CA ALA A 143 -8.06 8.21 20.83
C ALA A 143 -8.07 9.13 22.07
N PRO A 144 -9.14 9.88 22.39
CA PRO A 144 -9.18 10.72 23.60
C PRO A 144 -9.15 9.95 24.93
N SER A 145 -9.43 8.63 24.91
CA SER A 145 -9.51 7.77 26.09
C SER A 145 -8.22 6.98 26.34
N ILE A 146 -7.26 7.04 25.41
CA ILE A 146 -5.98 6.34 25.53
C ILE A 146 -4.98 7.31 26.19
N PRO A 147 -4.43 7.00 27.38
CA PRO A 147 -3.40 7.83 27.99
C PRO A 147 -2.20 8.00 27.06
N ALA A 148 -1.65 9.21 27.04
CA ALA A 148 -0.43 9.54 26.29
C ALA A 148 0.82 8.88 26.88
#